data_AF-A0A512NQI2-F1
#
_entry.id   AF-A0A512NQI2-F1
#
_cell.length_a   1.000
_cell.length_b   1.000
_cell.length_c   1.000
_cell.angle_alpha   90.00
_cell.angle_beta   90.00
_cell.angle_gamma   90.00
#
_symmetry.space_group_name_H-M   'P 1'
#
loop_
_entity.id
_entity.type
_entity.pdbx_description
1 polymer ?
#
loop_
_entity_poly.entity_id
_entity_poly.type
_entity_poly.pdbx_seq_one_letter_code
_entity_poly.pdbx_strand_id
1 'polypeptide(L)' 'MTNAVRTVEKVLTEADVLIRFRLKEVGLDLPHLVIAATPDGEVVLRSNVDPDVLRSFSEDLKNIADELEASPRRDNQAH' A
#
# COMPACT_ATOMS: atom_id res chain seq x y z
N MET A 1 15.99 -7.47 11.47
CA MET A 1 15.13 -6.37 11.00
C MET A 1 15.96 -5.10 10.94
N THR A 2 16.21 -4.61 9.73
CA THR A 2 16.98 -3.39 9.44
C THR A 2 16.32 -2.15 10.05
N ASN A 3 17.13 -1.13 10.33
CA ASN A 3 16.65 0.14 10.89
C ASN A 3 15.61 0.83 9.98
N ALA A 4 15.71 0.61 8.66
CA ALA A 4 14.81 1.17 7.66
C ALA A 4 13.37 0.69 7.83
N VAL A 5 13.15 -0.62 7.92
CA VAL A 5 11.81 -1.22 8.12
C VAL A 5 11.15 -0.66 9.38
N ARG A 6 11.88 -0.63 10.49
CA ARG A 6 11.36 -0.07 11.75
C ARG A 6 11.03 1.41 11.66
N THR A 7 11.79 2.16 10.86
CA THR A 7 11.53 3.58 10.62
C THR A 7 10.25 3.74 9.80
N VAL A 8 10.09 2.95 8.73
CA VAL A 8 8.89 2.93 7.90
C VAL A 8 7.66 2.51 8.70
N GLU A 9 7.77 1.46 9.53
CA GLU A 9 6.70 1.02 10.42
C GLU A 9 6.18 2.14 11.32
N LYS A 10 7.07 2.97 11.89
CA LYS A 10 6.68 4.12 12.71
C LYS A 10 5.92 5.16 11.90
N VAL A 11 6.46 5.54 10.74
CA VAL A 11 5.82 6.51 9.84
C VAL A 11 4.43 6.01 9.38
N LEU A 12 4.32 4.73 9.01
CA LEU A 12 3.03 4.17 8.62
C LEU A 12 2.03 4.09 9.79
N THR A 13 2.53 3.91 11.01
CA THR A 13 1.68 3.94 12.22
C THR A 13 1.13 5.35 12.45
N GLU A 14 1.96 6.38 12.30
CA GLU A 14 1.51 7.78 12.40
C GLU A 14 0.49 8.12 11.29
N ALA A 15 0.72 7.63 10.07
CA ALA A 15 -0.19 7.82 8.96
C ALA A 15 -1.56 7.12 9.17
N ASP A 16 -1.57 5.86 9.63
CA ASP A 16 -2.81 5.12 9.95
C ASP A 16 -3.64 5.85 11.01
N VAL A 17 -3.00 6.35 12.08
CA VAL A 17 -3.67 7.13 13.12
C VAL A 17 -4.25 8.43 12.55
N LEU A 18 -3.48 9.16 11.74
CA LEU A 18 -3.95 10.41 11.14
C LEU A 18 -5.12 10.18 10.17
N ILE A 19 -5.05 9.15 9.32
CA ILE A 19 -6.11 8.81 8.38
C ILE A 19 -7.40 8.48 9.13
N ARG A 20 -7.34 7.61 10.14
CA ARG A 20 -8.50 7.30 10.99
C ARG A 20 -9.11 8.54 11.61
N PHE A 21 -8.25 9.42 12.14
CA PHE A 21 -8.70 10.66 12.76
C PHE A 21 -9.44 11.55 11.75
N ARG A 22 -8.86 11.78 10.56
CA ARG A 22 -9.47 12.62 9.52
C ARG A 22 -10.74 12.03 8.93
N LEU A 23 -10.79 10.72 8.70
CA LEU A 23 -12.01 10.03 8.26
C LEU A 23 -13.13 10.21 9.28
N LYS A 24 -12.82 10.05 10.56
CA LYS A 24 -13.79 10.26 11.64
C LYS A 24 -14.29 11.70 11.72
N GLU A 25 -13.41 12.70 11.52
CA GLU A 25 -13.81 14.12 11.49
C GLU A 25 -14.84 14.42 10.40
N VAL A 26 -14.80 13.72 9.27
CA VAL A 26 -15.78 13.85 8.19
C VAL A 26 -16.94 12.86 8.29
N GLY A 27 -17.07 12.15 9.41
CA GLY A 27 -18.16 11.20 9.67
C GLY A 27 -18.06 9.88 8.90
N LEU A 28 -16.88 9.52 8.40
CA LEU A 28 -16.63 8.26 7.70
C LEU A 28 -15.87 7.28 8.61
N ASP A 29 -16.38 6.05 8.69
CA ASP A 29 -15.68 4.92 9.30
C ASP A 29 -15.38 3.89 8.19
N LEU A 30 -14.22 4.06 7.56
CA LEU A 30 -13.82 3.29 6.39
C LEU A 30 -12.56 2.44 6.72
N PRO A 31 -12.64 1.10 6.58
CA PRO A 31 -11.45 0.26 6.58
C PRO A 31 -10.48 0.66 5.48
N HIS A 32 -9.18 0.71 5.79
CA HIS A 32 -8.14 1.14 4.87
C HIS A 32 -6.84 0.36 5.07
N LEU A 33 -5.96 0.49 4.08
CA LEU A 33 -4.64 -0.10 4.03
C LEU A 33 -3.63 1.00 3.74
N VAL A 34 -2.57 1.05 4.53
CA VAL A 34 -1.40 1.91 4.29
C VAL A 34 -0.20 0.99 4.03
N ILE A 35 0.47 1.19 2.91
CA ILE A 35 1.56 0.32 2.44
C ILE A 35 2.77 1.15 2.00
N ALA A 36 3.97 0.66 2.28
CA ALA A 36 5.21 1.18 1.74
C ALA A 36 6.16 0.02 1.40
N ALA A 37 6.87 0.15 0.29
CA ALA A 37 7.97 -0.73 -0.07
C ALA A 37 9.29 -0.04 0.27
N THR A 38 10.20 -0.77 0.91
CA THR A 38 11.57 -0.32 1.14
C THR A 38 12.42 -0.52 -0.12
N PRO A 39 13.59 0.14 -0.26
CA PRO A 39 14.45 0.00 -1.44
C PRO A 39 14.98 -1.42 -1.69
N ASP A 40 15.05 -2.25 -0.66
CA ASP A 40 15.39 -3.69 -0.73
C ASP A 40 14.19 -4.58 -1.09
N GLY A 41 13.02 -3.99 -1.36
CA GLY A 41 11.82 -4.70 -1.79
C GLY A 41 11.01 -5.33 -0.66
N GLU A 42 11.36 -5.05 0.61
CA GLU A 42 10.50 -5.44 1.72
C GLU A 42 9.24 -4.55 1.77
N VAL A 43 8.11 -5.14 2.15
CA VAL A 43 6.83 -4.43 2.21
C VAL A 43 6.39 -4.30 3.66
N VAL A 44 6.13 -3.07 4.08
CA VAL A 44 5.53 -2.76 5.36
C VAL A 44 4.09 -2.32 5.12
N LEU A 45 3.15 -2.93 5.86
CA LEU A 45 1.74 -2.61 5.74
C LEU A 45 1.07 -2.45 7.11
N ARG A 46 0.06 -1.57 7.17
CA ARG A 46 -0.85 -1.39 8.29
C ARG A 46 -2.28 -1.38 7.77
N SER A 47 -3.17 -2.12 8.43
CA SER A 47 -4.57 -2.22 8.00
C SER A 47 -5.52 -2.47 9.17
N ASN A 48 -6.76 -2.02 9.01
CA ASN A 48 -7.94 -2.46 9.76
C ASN A 48 -8.99 -3.14 8.87
N VAL A 49 -8.60 -3.59 7.67
CA VAL A 49 -9.47 -4.28 6.74
C VAL A 49 -9.66 -5.74 7.17
N ASP A 50 -10.86 -6.27 6.97
CA ASP A 50 -11.18 -7.67 7.25
C ASP A 50 -10.28 -8.64 6.45
N PRO A 51 -9.90 -9.81 7.01
CA PRO A 51 -8.98 -10.75 6.36
C PRO A 51 -9.43 -11.20 4.95
N ASP A 52 -10.73 -11.40 4.75
CA ASP A 52 -11.25 -11.83 3.45
C ASP A 52 -11.18 -10.72 2.40
N VAL A 53 -11.40 -9.47 2.82
CA VAL A 53 -11.24 -8.30 1.95
C VAL A 53 -9.76 -8.08 1.63
N LEU A 54 -8.85 -8.26 2.59
CA LEU A 54 -7.41 -8.22 2.35
C LEU A 54 -6.97 -9.27 1.31
N ARG A 55 -7.53 -10.48 1.37
CA ARG A 55 -7.24 -11.53 0.38
C ARG A 55 -7.69 -11.12 -1.01
N SER A 56 -8.92 -10.63 -1.16
CA SER A 56 -9.42 -10.11 -2.44
C SER A 56 -8.55 -8.97 -2.96
N PHE A 57 -8.21 -8.01 -2.10
CA PHE A 57 -7.36 -6.87 -2.45
C PHE A 57 -5.97 -7.30 -2.92
N SER A 58 -5.41 -8.37 -2.35
CA SER A 58 -4.13 -8.91 -2.79
C SER A 58 -4.18 -9.51 -4.20
N GLU A 59 -5.31 -10.09 -4.61
CA GLU A 59 -5.50 -10.55 -5.98
C GLU A 59 -5.60 -9.38 -6.95
N ASP A 60 -6.29 -8.29 -6.57
CA ASP A 60 -6.34 -7.06 -7.37
C ASP A 60 -4.93 -6.47 -7.58
N LEU A 61 -4.10 -6.43 -6.54
CA LEU A 61 -2.71 -5.99 -6.65
C LEU A 61 -1.87 -6.84 -7.61
N LYS A 62 -2.08 -8.17 -7.63
CA LYS A 62 -1.41 -9.06 -8.58
C LYS A 62 -1.86 -8.75 -10.01
N ASN A 63 -3.16 -8.61 -10.24
CA ASN A 63 -3.70 -8.29 -11.56
C ASN A 63 -3.13 -6.95 -12.08
N ILE A 64 -3.06 -5.92 -11.22
CA ILE A 64 -2.44 -4.63 -11.57
C ILE A 64 -0.95 -4.81 -11.90
N ALA A 65 -0.22 -5.62 -11.16
CA ALA A 65 1.19 -5.90 -11.44
C ALA A 65 1.38 -6.60 -12.79
N ASP A 66 0.55 -7.62 -13.08
CA ASP A 66 0.56 -8.36 -14.34
C ASP A 66 0.24 -7.44 -15.54
N GLU A 67 -0.74 -6.54 -15.39
CA GLU A 67 -1.08 -5.53 -16.40
C GLU A 67 0.07 -4.54 -16.67
N LEU A 68 0.78 -4.12 -15.61
CA LEU A 68 1.94 -3.24 -15.72
C LEU A 68 3.14 -3.95 -16.38
N GLU A 69 3.32 -5.25 -16.14
CA GLU A 69 4.36 -6.05 -16.79
C GLU A 69 4.03 -6.31 -18.27
N ALA A 70 2.77 -6.63 -18.58
CA ALA A 70 2.29 -6.88 -19.94
C ALA A 70 2.23 -5.61 -20.80
N SER A 71 2.14 -4.43 -20.18
CA SER A 71 2.17 -3.16 -20.88
C SER A 71 3.56 -2.93 -21.49
N PRO A 72 3.70 -2.75 -22.82
CA PRO A 72 4.99 -2.44 -23.41
C PRO A 72 5.49 -1.13 -22.79
N ARG A 73 6.66 -1.19 -22.13
CA ARG A 73 7.36 0.01 -21.65
C ARG A 73 7.41 0.99 -22.82
N ARG A 74 6.72 2.13 -22.69
CA ARG A 74 6.78 3.25 -23.65
C ARG A 74 8.15 3.91 -23.54
N ASP A 75 9.18 3.20 -23.94
CA ASP A 75 10.55 3.69 -24.01
C ASP A 75 11.23 3.02 -25.21
N ASN A 76 10.67 3.23 -26.40
CA ASN A 76 11.40 3.13 -27.68
C ASN A 76 10.53 3.52 -28.90
N GLN A 77 10.05 4.77 -28.97
CA GLN A 77 9.74 5.38 -30.28
C GLN A 77 10.26 6.82 -30.31
N ALA A 78 11.58 6.95 -30.41
CA ALA A 78 12.18 8.06 -31.11
C ALA A 78 12.56 7.55 -32.51
N HIS A 79 11.83 8.00 -33.53
CA HIS A 79 12.26 8.04 -34.93
C HIS A 79 11.75 9.37 -35.52
#